data_AF-A0A2M6VE00-F1
#
_entry.id   AF-A0A2M6VE00-F1
#
_cell.length_a   1.000
_cell.length_b   1.000
_cell.length_c   1.000
_cell.angle_alpha   90.00
_cell.angle_beta   90.00
_cell.angle_gamma   90.00
#
_symmetry.space_group_name_H-M   'P 1'
#
loop_
_entity.id
_entity.type
_entity.pdbx_description
1 polymer ?
#
loop_
_entity_poly.entity_id
_entity_poly.type
_entity_poly.pdbx_seq_one_letter_code
_entity_poly.pdbx_strand_id
1 'polypeptide(L)'
;MSFWQILGKWAYSDSGESIQKVSDTTSISSEGTVYNRMGNITVGSDGSVFTQMGSFSSDGSTRMGSTASGLGAVFNKDEEDRF
;
A
#
# COMPACT_ATOMS: atom_id res chain seq x y z
N MET A 1 1.27 6.06 13.50
CA MET A 1 1.42 6.39 12.07
C MET A 1 2.71 5.74 11.61
N SER A 2 2.64 4.81 10.66
CA SER A 2 3.81 4.15 10.08
C SER A 2 4.21 4.88 8.81
N PHE A 3 5.50 5.16 8.64
CA PHE A 3 6.06 5.77 7.45
C PHE A 3 6.62 4.68 6.54
N TRP A 4 6.28 4.75 5.27
CA TRP A 4 6.61 3.77 4.25
C TRP A 4 7.43 4.40 3.14
N GLN A 5 8.57 3.79 2.83
CA GLN A 5 9.37 4.10 1.65
C GLN A 5 9.07 3.09 0.55
N ILE A 6 8.60 3.56 -0.60
CA ILE A 6 8.18 2.75 -1.73
C ILE A 6 9.28 2.75 -2.78
N LEU A 7 9.80 1.57 -3.08
CA LEU A 7 10.89 1.33 -4.03
C LEU A 7 10.42 0.37 -5.12
N GLY A 8 9.67 0.91 -6.07
CA GLY A 8 9.09 0.15 -7.19
C GLY A 8 8.11 -0.91 -6.70
N LYS A 9 8.54 -2.18 -6.73
CA LYS A 9 7.72 -3.32 -6.27
C LYS A 9 7.80 -3.58 -4.77
N TRP A 10 8.58 -2.79 -4.03
CA TRP A 10 8.76 -2.98 -2.59
C TRP A 10 8.29 -1.75 -1.83
N ALA A 11 7.85 -1.93 -0.59
CA ALA A 11 7.65 -0.86 0.37
C ALA A 11 8.26 -1.28 1.71
N TYR A 12 8.90 -0.35 2.41
CA TYR A 12 9.56 -0.60 3.69
C TYR A 12 9.04 0.35 4.75
N SER A 13 8.60 -0.15 5.89
CA SER A 13 8.16 0.67 7.01
C SER A 13 9.32 1.07 7.91
N ASP A 14 9.10 2.12 8.70
CA ASP A 14 9.99 2.48 9.81
C ASP A 14 10.01 1.43 10.94
N SER A 15 8.96 0.60 11.04
CA SER A 15 8.86 -0.50 12.01
C SER A 15 9.60 -1.78 11.59
N GLY A 16 10.17 -1.82 10.39
CA GLY A 16 10.88 -3.00 9.85
C GLY A 16 9.99 -3.98 9.09
N GLU A 17 8.71 -3.67 8.92
CA GLU A 17 7.82 -4.40 8.02
C GLU A 17 8.19 -4.05 6.57
N SER A 18 8.11 -5.03 5.67
CA SER A 18 8.29 -4.81 4.25
C SER A 18 7.18 -5.44 3.45
N ILE A 19 6.69 -4.77 2.42
CA ILE A 19 5.66 -5.26 1.52
C ILE A 19 6.27 -5.46 0.15
N GLN A 20 6.11 -6.66 -0.38
CA GLN A 20 6.45 -7.00 -1.75
C GLN A 20 5.20 -7.03 -2.62
N LYS A 21 5.14 -6.19 -3.65
CA LYS A 21 4.19 -6.31 -4.74
C LYS A 21 4.59 -7.51 -5.61
N VAL A 22 3.80 -8.57 -5.56
CA VAL A 22 4.00 -9.80 -6.35
C VAL A 22 3.27 -9.71 -7.69
N SER A 23 2.17 -8.98 -7.74
CA SER A 23 1.36 -8.73 -8.93
C SER A 23 0.68 -7.34 -8.85
N ASP A 24 0.04 -6.89 -9.91
CA ASP A 24 -0.67 -5.60 -9.94
C ASP A 24 -1.78 -5.47 -8.91
N THR A 25 -2.37 -6.61 -8.56
CA THR A 25 -3.45 -6.71 -7.58
C THR A 25 -3.01 -7.37 -6.28
N THR A 26 -1.78 -7.89 -6.17
CA THR A 26 -1.42 -8.73 -5.02
C THR A 26 -0.08 -8.33 -4.46
N SER A 27 -0.09 -8.03 -3.17
CA SER A 27 1.10 -7.70 -2.40
C SER A 27 1.18 -8.57 -1.15
N ILE A 28 2.38 -8.84 -0.66
CA ILE A 28 2.63 -9.71 0.49
C ILE A 28 3.55 -8.97 1.45
N SER A 29 3.15 -8.84 2.71
CA SER A 29 3.99 -8.33 3.80
C SER A 29 4.97 -9.41 4.28
N SER A 30 6.13 -8.98 4.79
CA SER A 30 7.09 -9.82 5.49
C SER A 30 6.50 -10.48 6.74
N GLU A 31 5.39 -9.96 7.27
CA GLU A 31 4.64 -10.57 8.37
C GLU A 31 3.72 -11.72 7.90
N GLY A 32 3.63 -11.95 6.59
CA GLY A 32 2.81 -13.00 5.99
C GLY A 32 1.40 -12.54 5.60
N THR A 33 1.06 -11.27 5.78
CA THR A 33 -0.23 -10.72 5.35
C THR A 33 -0.26 -10.55 3.84
N VAL A 34 -1.28 -11.12 3.20
CA VAL A 34 -1.54 -10.98 1.77
C VAL A 34 -2.56 -9.90 1.54
N TYR A 35 -2.18 -8.86 0.81
CA TYR A 35 -3.04 -7.75 0.41
C TYR A 35 -3.48 -7.93 -1.03
N ASN A 36 -4.78 -8.08 -1.21
CA ASN A 36 -5.40 -8.23 -2.51
C ASN A 36 -6.18 -6.95 -2.85
N ARG A 37 -5.68 -6.24 -3.84
CA ARG A 37 -6.26 -5.03 -4.38
C ARG A 37 -7.29 -5.37 -5.46
N MET A 38 -8.52 -4.95 -5.21
CA MET A 38 -9.66 -5.01 -6.11
C MET A 38 -10.08 -3.57 -6.45
N GLY A 39 -9.49 -3.02 -7.52
CA GLY A 39 -9.77 -1.66 -7.99
C GLY A 39 -9.21 -0.58 -7.04
N ASN A 40 -10.11 0.07 -6.30
CA ASN A 40 -9.78 1.08 -5.29
C ASN A 40 -9.81 0.51 -3.87
N ILE A 41 -10.18 -0.75 -3.69
CA ILE A 41 -10.23 -1.39 -2.38
C ILE A 41 -9.07 -2.38 -2.31
N THR A 42 -8.37 -2.41 -1.18
CA THR A 42 -7.37 -3.42 -0.87
C THR A 42 -7.80 -4.17 0.37
N VAL A 43 -7.85 -5.48 0.29
CA VAL A 43 -8.25 -6.37 1.39
C VAL A 43 -7.05 -7.19 1.82
N GLY A 44 -6.66 -7.08 3.08
CA GLY A 44 -5.64 -7.91 3.70
C GLY A 44 -6.21 -9.22 4.23
N SER A 45 -5.40 -10.28 4.19
CA SER A 45 -5.74 -11.59 4.79
C SER A 45 -5.86 -11.54 6.32
N ASP A 46 -5.34 -10.49 6.94
CA ASP A 46 -5.49 -10.13 8.35
C ASP A 46 -6.86 -9.49 8.68
N GLY A 47 -7.72 -9.27 7.66
CA GLY A 47 -9.01 -8.61 7.80
C GLY A 47 -8.95 -7.09 7.65
N SER A 48 -7.78 -6.52 7.38
CA SER A 48 -7.65 -5.10 7.10
C SER A 48 -8.29 -4.75 5.74
N VAL A 49 -8.91 -3.58 5.64
CA VAL A 49 -9.51 -3.09 4.40
C VAL A 49 -9.16 -1.63 4.22
N PHE A 50 -8.53 -1.31 3.08
CA PHE A 50 -8.13 0.03 2.71
C PHE A 50 -8.88 0.45 1.46
N THR A 51 -9.68 1.52 1.54
CA THR A 51 -10.25 2.13 0.34
C THR A 51 -9.44 3.35 -0.05
N GLN A 52 -8.91 3.34 -1.27
CA GLN A 52 -8.27 4.48 -1.90
C GLN A 52 -9.31 5.56 -2.20
N MET A 53 -9.07 6.74 -1.68
CA MET A 53 -9.84 7.95 -1.92
C MET A 53 -8.87 9.03 -2.43
N GLY A 54 -8.56 8.99 -3.72
CA GLY A 54 -7.57 9.91 -4.31
C GLY A 54 -6.15 9.69 -3.74
N SER A 55 -5.54 10.75 -3.21
CA SER A 55 -4.20 10.70 -2.56
C SER A 55 -4.23 10.23 -1.11
N PHE A 56 -5.43 9.95 -0.57
CA PHE A 56 -5.64 9.45 0.79
C PHE A 56 -6.34 8.09 0.80
N SER A 57 -6.35 7.43 1.95
CA SER A 57 -6.98 6.11 2.15
C SER A 57 -7.91 6.11 3.36
N SER A 58 -8.75 5.08 3.51
CA SER A 58 -9.70 4.94 4.63
C SER A 58 -9.07 4.96 6.01
N ASP A 59 -7.80 4.55 6.10
CA ASP A 59 -6.99 4.58 7.32
C ASP A 59 -6.38 5.97 7.60
N GLY A 60 -6.76 6.98 6.82
CA GLY A 60 -6.28 8.37 6.94
C GLY A 60 -4.86 8.58 6.42
N SER A 61 -4.24 7.55 5.85
CA SER A 61 -2.89 7.65 5.30
C SER A 61 -2.87 8.43 3.99
N THR A 62 -1.75 9.09 3.70
CA THR A 62 -1.52 9.88 2.49
C THR A 62 -0.28 9.39 1.75
N ARG A 63 -0.34 9.36 0.41
CA ARG A 63 0.81 9.05 -0.45
C ARG A 63 1.38 10.33 -1.04
N MET A 64 2.70 10.48 -0.94
CA MET A 64 3.45 11.60 -1.52
C MET A 64 4.63 11.03 -2.31
N GLY A 65 4.44 10.88 -3.62
CA GLY A 65 5.41 10.22 -4.50
C GLY A 65 5.73 8.80 -4.03
N SER A 66 7.01 8.48 -3.91
CA SER A 66 7.52 7.21 -3.42
C SER A 66 7.44 7.03 -1.89
N THR A 67 6.64 7.84 -1.19
CA THR A 67 6.50 7.75 0.27
C THR A 67 5.03 7.69 0.66
N ALA A 68 4.74 6.97 1.75
CA ALA A 68 3.38 6.82 2.28
C ALA A 68 3.39 6.97 3.81
N SER A 69 2.41 7.67 4.36
CA SER A 69 2.30 7.90 5.83
C SER A 69 1.43 6.85 6.55
N GLY A 70 1.14 5.73 5.90
CA GLY A 70 0.43 4.59 6.46
C GLY A 70 0.24 3.48 5.43
N LEU A 71 -0.30 2.35 5.87
CA LEU A 71 -0.38 1.14 5.05
C LEU A 71 -1.31 1.31 3.84
N GLY A 72 -2.47 1.96 4.03
CA GLY A 72 -3.42 2.17 2.95
C GLY A 72 -2.84 2.96 1.78
N ALA A 73 -1.95 3.91 2.05
CA ALA A 73 -1.28 4.73 1.04
C ALA A 73 -0.22 3.95 0.24
N VAL A 74 0.33 2.85 0.79
CA VAL A 74 1.23 1.94 0.05
C VAL A 74 0.54 1.36 -1.17
N PHE A 75 -0.77 1.11 -1.07
CA PHE A 75 -1.56 0.49 -2.14
C PHE A 75 -2.21 1.50 -3.10
N ASN A 76 -2.04 2.81 -2.91
CA ASN A 76 -2.57 3.80 -3.84
C ASN A 76 -1.97 3.62 -5.24
N LYS A 77 -2.79 3.87 -6.28
CA LYS A 77 -2.29 4.02 -7.66
C LYS A 77 -1.47 5.30 -7.75
N ASP A 78 -0.26 5.21 -8.31
CA ASP A 78 0.44 6.40 -8.80
C ASP A 78 -0.28 6.88 -10.07
N GLU A 79 -0.46 8.19 -10.21
CA GLU A 79 -0.97 8.76 -11.47
C GLU A 79 0.05 8.67 -12.62
N GLU A 80 1.31 8.28 -12.33
CA GLU A 80 2.36 8.06 -13.34
C GLU A 80 2.10 6.86 -14.26
N ASP A 81 1.20 5.93 -13.90
CA ASP A 81 0.78 4.82 -14.79
C ASP A 81 -0.26 5.24 -15.85
N ARG A 82 -0.55 6.55 -16.01
CA ARG A 82 -1.49 7.10 -17.02
C ARG A 82 -0.82 7.69 -18.26
N PHE A 83 0.19 7.02 -18.83
CA PHE A 83 0.70 7.35 -20.17
C PHE A 83 0.83 6.11 -21.06
#